data_AF-A0A0E9V939-F1
#
_entry.id   AF-A0A0E9V939-F1
#
_cell.length_a   1.000
_cell.length_b   1.000
_cell.length_c   1.000
_cell.angle_alpha   90.00
_cell.angle_beta   90.00
_cell.angle_gamma   90.00
#
_symmetry.space_group_name_H-M   'P 1'
#
loop_
_entity.id
_entity.type
_entity.pdbx_description
1 polymer ?
#
loop_
_entity_poly.entity_id
_entity_poly.type
_entity_poly.pdbx_seq_one_letter_code
_entity_poly.pdbx_strand_id
1 'polypeptide(L)' 'MSASAVFVLDLKGKVLICRNYKGDVDMSEIDHFLPLMMQQEEEGLLCPVLTHGSVHFPWIKAQQPLLGGHNQ' A
#
# COMPACT_ATOMS: atom_id res chain seq x y z
N MET A 1 0.36 -1.30 18.89
CA MET A 1 -0.50 -1.39 17.70
C MET A 1 0.32 -2.02 16.58
N SER A 2 -0.16 -3.09 15.97
CA SER A 2 0.52 -3.83 14.90
C SER A 2 -0.31 -3.79 13.62
N ALA A 3 0.36 -3.79 12.45
CA ALA A 3 -0.31 -3.89 11.16
C ALA A 3 -0.98 -5.27 11.00
N SER A 4 -2.14 -5.30 10.36
CA SER A 4 -2.86 -6.53 10.02
C SER A 4 -2.24 -7.26 8.84
N ALA A 5 -1.92 -6.51 7.78
CA ALA A 5 -1.16 -6.96 6.63
C ALA A 5 -0.25 -5.84 6.12
N VAL A 6 0.84 -6.21 5.45
CA VAL A 6 1.74 -5.29 4.77
C VAL A 6 1.86 -5.71 3.31
N PHE A 7 1.76 -4.73 2.41
CA PHE A 7 1.86 -4.90 0.97
C PHE A 7 2.96 -3.99 0.42
N VAL A 8 3.74 -4.52 -0.51
CA VAL A 8 4.62 -3.74 -1.38
C VAL A 8 4.06 -3.86 -2.78
N LEU A 9 3.68 -2.72 -3.36
CA LEU A 9 3.06 -2.63 -4.68
C LEU A 9 4.05 -2.03 -5.68
N ASP A 10 3.90 -2.37 -6.96
CA ASP A 10 4.49 -1.58 -8.04
C ASP A 10 3.67 -0.30 -8.31
N LEU A 11 4.15 0.53 -9.24
CA LEU A 11 3.47 1.78 -9.62
C LEU A 11 2.09 1.58 -10.26
N LYS A 12 1.77 0.35 -10.69
CA LYS A 12 0.48 -0.03 -11.27
C LYS A 12 -0.43 -0.72 -10.26
N GLY A 13 -0.06 -0.72 -8.97
CA GLY A 13 -0.81 -1.37 -7.89
C GLY A 13 -0.69 -2.89 -7.85
N LYS A 14 0.18 -3.50 -8.66
CA LYS A 14 0.39 -4.95 -8.61
C LYS A 14 1.13 -5.30 -7.32
N VAL A 15 0.63 -6.28 -6.59
CA VAL A 15 1.28 -6.83 -5.40
C VAL A 15 2.60 -7.51 -5.79
N LEU A 16 3.72 -6.98 -5.27
CA LEU A 16 5.06 -7.58 -5.37
C LEU A 16 5.36 -8.45 -4.15
N ILE A 17 5.01 -7.95 -2.95
CA ILE A 17 5.18 -8.65 -1.69
C ILE A 17 3.91 -8.45 -0.87
N CYS A 18 3.39 -9.51 -0.28
CA CYS A 18 2.32 -9.42 0.71
C CYS A 18 2.64 -10.29 1.92
N ARG A 19 2.31 -9.77 3.10
CA ARG A 19 2.37 -10.53 4.35
C ARG A 19 1.14 -10.23 5.19
N ASN A 20 0.35 -11.27 5.45
CA ASN A 20 -0.72 -11.23 6.44
C ASN A 20 -0.16 -11.63 7.81
N TYR A 21 -0.36 -10.79 8.83
CA TYR A 21 0.14 -11.02 10.18
C TYR A 21 -0.96 -11.48 11.14
N LYS A 22 -2.22 -11.07 10.93
CA LYS A 22 -3.31 -11.28 11.90
C LYS A 22 -4.48 -12.08 11.35
N GLY A 23 -4.69 -12.10 10.04
CA GLY A 23 -5.85 -12.75 9.42
C GLY A 23 -7.17 -12.04 9.63
N ASP A 24 -7.16 -10.79 10.12
CA ASP A 24 -8.35 -10.00 10.48
C ASP A 24 -8.81 -9.02 9.37
N VAL A 25 -8.09 -9.00 8.24
CA VAL A 25 -8.44 -8.23 7.03
C VAL A 25 -8.37 -9.17 5.83
N ASP A 26 -9.37 -9.12 4.95
CA ASP A 26 -9.35 -9.85 3.69
C ASP A 26 -8.24 -9.30 2.79
N MET A 27 -7.42 -10.18 2.22
CA MET A 27 -6.30 -9.77 1.39
C MET A 27 -6.75 -9.09 0.09
N SER A 28 -8.00 -9.33 -0.34
CA SER A 28 -8.62 -8.72 -1.51
C SER A 28 -8.88 -7.22 -1.34
N GLU A 29 -8.89 -6.71 -0.09
CA GLU A 29 -9.07 -5.28 0.18
C GLU A 29 -7.99 -4.40 -0.48
N ILE A 30 -6.81 -4.96 -0.74
CA ILE A 30 -5.73 -4.24 -1.43
C ILE A 30 -6.12 -3.78 -2.84
N ASP A 31 -7.07 -4.47 -3.50
CA ASP A 31 -7.52 -4.13 -4.85
C ASP A 31 -8.25 -2.77 -4.89
N HIS A 32 -8.77 -2.32 -3.74
CA HIS A 32 -9.41 -1.01 -3.61
C HIS A 32 -8.41 0.15 -3.40
N PHE A 33 -7.16 -0.15 -3.03
CA PHE A 33 -6.18 0.88 -2.66
C PHE A 33 -5.83 1.81 -3.82
N LEU A 34 -5.44 1.25 -4.98
CA LEU A 34 -4.99 2.07 -6.11
C LEU A 34 -6.12 2.95 -6.69
N PRO A 35 -7.34 2.44 -6.95
CA PRO A 35 -8.45 3.28 -7.40
C PRO A 35 -8.77 4.40 -6.42
N LEU A 36 -8.79 4.11 -5.11
CA LEU A 36 -9.07 5.10 -4.08
C LEU A 36 -7.98 6.17 -4.00
N MET A 37 -6.72 5.78 -4.12
CA MET A 37 -5.58 6.69 -4.14
C MET A 37 -5.64 7.65 -5.34
N MET A 38 -5.92 7.11 -6.53
CA MET A 38 -6.08 7.91 -7.75
C MET A 38 -7.24 8.90 -7.63
N GLN A 39 -8.39 8.47 -7.10
CA GLN A 39 -9.53 9.37 -6.87
C GLN A 39 -9.16 10.53 -5.93
N GLN A 40 -8.50 10.24 -4.80
CA GLN A 40 -8.08 11.27 -3.85
C GLN A 40 -6.99 12.20 -4.43
N GLU A 41 -6.13 11.68 -5.31
CA GLU A 41 -5.13 12.49 -6.02
C GLU A 41 -5.80 13.47 -6.99
N GLU A 42 -6.80 13.02 -7.76
CA GLU A 42 -7.60 13.87 -8.67
C GLU A 42 -8.38 14.95 -7.92
N GLU A 43 -8.93 14.62 -6.74
CA GLU A 43 -9.64 15.57 -5.87
C GLU A 43 -8.70 16.52 -5.10
N GLY A 44 -7.38 16.30 -5.15
CA GLY A 44 -6.39 17.07 -4.39
C GLY A 44 -6.44 16.82 -2.87
N LEU A 45 -7.02 15.69 -2.45
CA LEU A 45 -7.24 15.28 -1.05
C LEU A 45 -6.29 14.16 -0.59
N LEU A 46 -5.26 13.86 -1.38
CA LEU A 46 -4.31 12.79 -1.11
C LEU A 46 -3.69 12.94 0.30
N CYS A 47 -3.87 11.91 1.12
CA CYS A 47 -3.40 11.86 2.50
C CYS A 47 -2.70 10.52 2.79
N PRO A 48 -1.82 10.44 3.80
CA PRO A 48 -0.98 9.26 4.06
C PRO A 48 -1.76 8.03 4.58
N VAL A 49 -3.07 8.16 4.80
CA VAL A 49 -3.94 7.07 5.24
C VAL A 49 -5.25 7.13 4.45
N LEU A 50 -5.47 6.13 3.59
CA LEU A 50 -6.73 5.98 2.87
C LEU A 50 -7.66 5.04 3.64
N THR A 51 -8.98 5.14 3.40
CA THR A 51 -9.97 4.32 4.11
C THR A 51 -11.00 3.77 3.14
N HIS A 52 -11.26 2.46 3.22
CA HIS A 52 -12.34 1.77 2.53
C HIS A 52 -13.16 1.00 3.58
N GLY A 53 -14.41 1.43 3.83
CA GLY A 53 -15.24 0.84 4.89
C GLY A 53 -14.55 0.91 6.25
N SER A 54 -14.27 -0.26 6.85
CA SER A 54 -13.57 -0.40 8.13
C SER A 54 -12.06 -0.67 7.99
N VAL A 55 -11.53 -0.66 6.76
CA VAL A 55 -10.11 -0.94 6.47
C VAL A 55 -9.38 0.37 6.20
N HIS A 56 -8.24 0.54 6.87
CA HIS A 56 -7.37 1.70 6.71
C HIS A 56 -6.07 1.27 6.03
N PHE A 57 -5.63 2.05 5.05
CA PHE A 57 -4.39 1.86 4.31
C PHE A 57 -3.42 3.00 4.59
N PRO A 58 -2.62 2.93 5.67
CA PRO A 58 -1.43 3.76 5.80
C PRO A 58 -0.42 3.41 4.70
N TRP A 59 0.12 4.40 3.99
CA TRP A 59 0.98 4.15 2.84
C TRP A 59 2.13 5.15 2.72
N ILE A 60 3.19 4.71 2.03
CA ILE A 60 4.33 5.53 1.63
C ILE A 60 4.70 5.20 0.18
N LYS A 61 5.10 6.21 -0.59
CA LYS A 61 5.63 6.02 -1.95
C LYS A 61 7.15 6.09 -1.90
N ALA A 62 7.81 4.95 -2.11
CA ALA A 62 9.25 4.88 -2.25
C ALA A 62 9.63 4.94 -3.74
N GLN A 63 10.61 5.79 -4.09
CA GLN A 63 11.06 5.95 -5.48
C GLN A 63 12.28 5.08 -5.83
N GLN A 64 12.96 4.49 -4.85
CA GLN A 64 14.10 3.60 -5.07
C GLN A 64 14.13 2.49 -4.02
N PRO A 65 14.25 1.20 -4.41
CA PRO A 65 14.79 0.22 -3.50
C PRO A 65 16.25 0.60 -3.27
N LEU A 66 16.61 0.95 -2.02
CA LEU A 66 18.00 1.06 -1.57
C LEU A 66 18.66 -0.32 -1.58
N LEU A 67 18.84 -0.90 -2.76
CA LEU A 67 19.70 -2.06 -2.97
C LEU A 67 21.04 -1.52 -3.46
N GLY A 68 21.84 -1.04 -2.50
CA GLY A 68 23.24 -0.73 -2.70
C GLY A 68 24.02 -2.03 -2.95
N GLY A 69 24.16 -2.40 -4.22
CA GLY A 69 25.12 -3.40 -4.68
C GLY A 69 26.27 -2.70 -5.40
N HIS A 70 27.20 -2.11 -4.65
CA HIS A 70 28.48 -1.69 -5.20
C HIS A 70 29.36 -2.94 -5.25
N ASN A 71 29.34 -3.67 -6.37
CA ASN A 71 30.36 -4.68 -6.65
C ASN A 71 31.61 -3.93 -7.12
N GLN A 72 32.64 -3.93 -6.27
CA GLN A 72 34.02 -3.74 -6.69
C GLN A 72 34.52 -4.99 -7.40
#